data_AF-A0A3G9JCE3-F1
#
_entry.id   AF-A0A3G9JCE3-F1
#
_cell.length_a   1.000
_cell.length_b   1.000
_cell.length_c   1.000
_cell.angle_alpha   90.00
_cell.angle_beta   90.00
_cell.angle_gamma   90.00
#
_symmetry.space_group_name_H-M   'P 1'
#
loop_
_entity.id
_entity.type
_entity.pdbx_description
1 polymer ?
#
loop_
_entity_poly.entity_id
_entity_poly.type
_entity_poly.pdbx_seq_one_letter_code
_entity_poly.pdbx_strand_id
1 'polypeptide(L)' 'MMQESVYSKLALNNSIVKAETKRLEENKPSAGDVELLVITEKQYSQIQFLVGERKTDVEDSDARLIVL' A
#
# COMPACT_ATOMS: atom_id res chain seq x y z
N MET A 1 3.48 -3.29 -6.85
CA MET A 1 2.99 -1.98 -7.37
C MET A 1 1.56 -2.16 -7.86
N MET A 2 0.60 -1.37 -7.38
CA MET A 2 -0.83 -1.60 -7.62
C MET A 2 -1.27 -1.17 -9.02
N GLN A 3 -0.93 0.06 -9.43
CA GLN A 3 -1.17 0.60 -10.77
C GLN A 3 -0.17 1.74 -11.05
N GLU A 4 -0.11 2.22 -12.28
CA GLU A 4 0.70 3.41 -12.59
C GLU A 4 0.27 4.60 -11.73
N SER A 5 1.23 5.24 -11.07
CA SER A 5 1.00 6.34 -10.12
C SER A 5 0.15 6.00 -8.89
N VAL A 6 -0.11 4.72 -8.60
CA VAL A 6 -0.79 4.25 -7.38
C VAL A 6 0.05 3.18 -6.69
N TYR A 7 0.49 3.49 -5.47
CA TYR A 7 1.41 2.65 -4.70
C TYR A 7 0.77 2.24 -3.37
N SER A 8 1.03 1.00 -2.98
CA SER A 8 0.60 0.43 -1.71
C SER A 8 1.83 -0.01 -0.90
N LYS A 9 1.70 0.02 0.43
CA LYS A 9 2.70 -0.47 1.38
C LYS A 9 2.00 -1.12 2.55
N LEU A 10 2.35 -2.37 2.86
CA LEU A 10 1.83 -3.06 4.03
C LEU A 10 2.41 -2.45 5.31
N ALA A 11 1.55 -2.12 6.27
CA ALA A 11 1.93 -1.61 7.57
C ALA A 11 1.36 -2.50 8.68
N LEU A 12 2.25 -3.11 9.47
CA LEU A 12 1.86 -4.14 10.46
C LEU A 12 1.04 -3.59 11.64
N ASN A 13 1.12 -2.29 11.89
CA ASN A 13 0.40 -1.62 12.96
C ASN A 13 0.34 -0.11 12.73
N ASN A 14 -0.48 0.56 13.54
CA ASN A 14 -0.71 2.00 13.43
C ASN A 14 0.53 2.85 13.80
N SER A 15 1.47 2.32 14.58
CA SER A 15 2.72 3.03 14.88
C SER A 15 3.60 3.17 13.64
N ILE A 16 3.66 2.12 12.82
CA ILE A 16 4.35 2.14 11.52
C ILE A 16 3.66 3.11 10.56
N VAL A 17 2.32 3.08 10.48
CA VAL A 17 1.55 4.03 9.65
C VAL A 17 1.94 5.47 9.98
N LYS A 18 1.91 5.86 11.27
CA LYS A 18 2.27 7.21 11.71
C LYS A 18 3.71 7.59 11.36
N ALA A 19 4.65 6.67 11.54
CA ALA A 19 6.06 6.90 11.21
C ALA A 19 6.26 7.13 9.71
N GLU A 20 5.57 6.35 8.87
CA GLU A 20 5.65 6.48 7.41
C GLU A 20 4.92 7.73 6.90
N THR A 21 3.77 8.09 7.47
CA THR A 21 3.08 9.35 7.15
C THR A 21 3.99 10.54 7.43
N LYS A 22 4.67 10.57 8.58
CA LYS A 22 5.63 11.64 8.92
C LYS A 22 6.78 11.71 7.91
N ARG A 23 7.34 10.57 7.52
CA ARG A 23 8.39 10.51 6.49
C ARG A 23 7.91 11.05 5.14
N LEU A 24 6.69 10.72 4.73
CA LEU A 24 6.09 11.25 3.50
C LEU A 24 5.89 12.76 3.57
N GLU A 25 5.43 13.29 4.71
CA GLU A 25 5.29 14.74 4.92
C GLU A 25 6.62 15.49 4.83
N GLU A 26 7.70 14.90 5.34
CA GLU A 26 9.08 15.43 5.30
C GLU A 26 9.71 15.36 3.90
N ASN A 27 9.28 14.41 3.06
CA ASN A 27 9.89 14.13 1.75
C ASN A 27 8.94 14.39 0.56
N LYS A 28 7.79 15.04 0.79
CA LYS A 28 6.84 15.34 -0.28
C LYS A 28 7.46 16.21 -1.38
N PRO A 29 7.06 16.03 -2.66
CA PRO A 29 7.50 16.92 -3.72
C PRO A 29 7.00 18.35 -3.49
N SER A 30 7.66 19.32 -4.12
CA SER A 30 7.31 20.74 -4.00
C SER A 30 6.03 21.13 -4.76
N ALA A 31 5.50 20.25 -5.61
CA ALA A 31 4.31 20.48 -6.42
C ALA A 31 3.64 19.15 -6.81
N GLY A 32 2.38 19.23 -7.24
CA GLY A 32 1.54 18.09 -7.61
C GLY A 32 0.63 17.61 -6.48
N ASP A 33 -0.30 16.73 -6.82
CA ASP A 33 -1.27 16.15 -5.88
C ASP A 33 -0.78 14.78 -5.40
N VAL A 34 -0.53 14.66 -4.10
CA VAL A 34 -0.13 13.40 -3.45
C VAL A 34 -1.09 13.12 -2.31
N GLU A 35 -1.85 12.04 -2.43
CA GLU A 35 -2.86 11.64 -1.45
C GLU A 35 -2.44 10.35 -0.74
N LEU A 36 -2.71 10.29 0.57
CA LEU A 36 -2.45 9.10 1.39
C LEU A 36 -3.77 8.56 1.93
N LEU A 37 -4.08 7.30 1.60
CA LEU A 37 -5.21 6.58 2.14
C LEU A 37 -4.73 5.40 2.98
N VAL A 38 -5.15 5.36 4.25
CA VAL A 38 -4.88 4.24 5.16
C VAL A 38 -6.13 3.37 5.25
N ILE A 39 -6.00 2.11 4.83
CA ILE A 39 -7.04 1.08 4.95
C ILE A 39 -6.48 -0.17 5.63
N THR A 40 -7.37 -1.03 6.10
CA THR A 40 -7.03 -2.34 6.66
C THR A 40 -6.76 -3.36 5.55
N GLU A 41 -6.01 -4.42 5.87
CA GLU A 41 -5.77 -5.55 4.95
C GLU A 41 -7.07 -6.22 4.48
N LYS A 42 -8.07 -6.27 5.38
CA LYS A 42 -9.40 -6.77 5.02
C LYS A 42 -10.06 -5.90 3.94
N GLN A 43 -9.92 -4.58 4.02
CA GLN A 43 -10.47 -3.70 2.98
C GLN A 43 -9.66 -3.79 1.68
N TYR A 44 -8.33 -3.88 1.76
CA TYR A 44 -7.47 -4.01 0.58
C TYR A 44 -7.71 -5.30 -0.20
N SER A 45 -7.86 -6.43 0.50
CA SER A 45 -8.19 -7.73 -0.12
C SER A 45 -9.59 -7.77 -0.75
N GLN A 46 -10.51 -6.90 -0.32
CA GLN A 46 -11.87 -6.78 -0.88
C GLN A 46 -11.95 -5.85 -2.12
N ILE A 47 -10.83 -5.25 -2.55
CA ILE A 47 -10.81 -4.41 -3.76
C ILE A 47 -11.22 -5.25 -4.97
N GLN A 48 -12.28 -4.83 -5.64
CA GLN A 48 -12.81 -5.49 -6.83
C GLN A 48 -12.18 -4.92 -8.10
N PHE A 49 -11.73 -5.81 -8.97
CA PHE A 49 -11.26 -5.46 -10.31
C PHE A 49 -12.45 -5.54 -11.26
N LEU A 50 -12.91 -4.40 -11.77
CA LEU A 50 -13.98 -4.36 -12.75
C LEU A 50 -13.49 -4.78 -14.15
N VAL A 51 -12.19 -4.62 -14.42
CA VAL A 51 -11.49 -5.04 -15.64
C VAL A 51 -10.06 -5.47 -15.26
N GLY A 52 -9.52 -6.46 -15.98
CA GLY A 52 -8.19 -7.01 -15.72
C GLY A 52 -8.17 -8.00 -14.55
N GLU A 53 -6.98 -8.49 -14.23
CA GLU A 53 -6.76 -9.46 -13.16
C GLU A 53 -5.81 -8.90 -12.10
N ARG A 54 -5.98 -9.35 -10.86
CA ARG A 54 -5.09 -8.99 -9.75
C ARG A 54 -3.70 -9.56 -10.03
N LYS A 55 -2.71 -8.69 -10.20
CA LYS A 55 -1.30 -9.10 -10.13
C LYS A 55 -0.95 -9.30 -8.66
N THR A 56 -0.73 -10.53 -8.24
CA THR A 56 -0.21 -10.86 -6.90
C THR A 56 1.28 -11.16 -7.02
N ASP A 57 2.12 -10.29 -6.45
CA ASP A 57 3.51 -10.62 -6.15
C ASP A 57 3.62 -11.11 -4.69
N VAL A 58 4.69 -11.83 -4.36
CA VAL A 58 4.95 -12.35 -3.00
C VAL A 58 4.98 -11.22 -1.95
N GLU A 59 5.33 -10.00 -2.35
CA GLU A 59 5.38 -8.82 -1.49
C GLU A 59 4.00 -8.30 -1.03
N ASP A 60 2.90 -8.70 -1.70
CA ASP A 60 1.54 -8.27 -1.39
C ASP A 60 0.83 -9.15 -0.34
N SER A 61 1.55 -10.09 0.29
CA SER A 61 0.98 -11.04 1.26
C SER A 61 1.44 -10.75 2.70
N ASP A 62 0.52 -10.89 3.66
CA ASP A 62 0.80 -10.90 5.10
C ASP A 62 1.23 -12.29 5.61
N ALA A 63 1.44 -13.24 4.71
CA ALA A 63 1.87 -14.59 5.04
C ALA A 63 3.21 -14.58 5.80
N ARG A 64 3.24 -15.23 6.96
CA ARG A 64 4.46 -15.33 7.78
C ARG A 64 5.49 -16.34 7.26
N LEU A 65 5.09 -17.20 6.34
CA LEU A 65 5.95 -18.22 5.73
C LEU A 65 5.95 -18.02 4.22
N ILE A 66 7.13 -17.80 3.66
CA ILE A 66 7.38 -17.75 2.22
C ILE A 66 8.25 -18.96 1.88
N VAL A 67 7.81 -19.76 0.90
CA VAL A 67 8.58 -20.87 0.33
C VAL A 67 9.06 -20.43 -1.04
N LEU A 68 10.38 -20.44 -1.25
CA LEU A 68 11.06 -20.04 -2.48
C LEU A 68 11.36 -21.25 -3.37
#